data_AF-A0A9J6R8V2-F1
#
_entry.id   AF-A0A9J6R8V2-F1
#
_cell.length_a   1.000
_cell.length_b   1.000
_cell.length_c   1.000
_cell.angle_alpha   90.00
_cell.angle_beta   90.00
_cell.angle_gamma   90.00
#
_symmetry.space_group_name_H-M   'P 1'
#
loop_
_entity.id
_entity.type
_entity.pdbx_description
1 polymer ?
#
loop_
_entity_poly.entity_id
_entity_poly.type
_entity_poly.pdbx_seq_one_letter_code
_entity_poly.pdbx_strand_id
1 'polypeptide(L)' 'MMNIAILIAGLTFIFTACTSLIMYFKGYGKRYAIIGAITFLLIYLIFGIWNNASHAL' A
#
# COMPACT_ATOMS: atom_id res chain seq x y z
N MET A 1 0.73 12.93 16.08
CA MET A 1 -0.50 12.73 15.26
C MET A 1 -0.18 12.17 13.86
N MET A 2 0.84 12.70 13.16
CA MET A 2 1.23 12.22 11.81
C MET A 2 1.63 10.73 11.75
N ASN A 3 2.32 10.22 12.77
CA ASN A 3 2.76 8.81 12.80
C ASN A 3 1.62 7.79 12.88
N ILE A 4 0.49 8.12 13.51
CA ILE A 4 -0.63 7.17 13.64
C ILE A 4 -1.41 7.11 12.31
N ALA A 5 -1.58 8.25 11.64
CA ALA A 5 -2.29 8.33 10.37
C ALA A 5 -1.58 7.54 9.26
N ILE A 6 -0.25 7.65 9.15
CA ILE A 6 0.50 6.91 8.14
C ILE A 6 0.57 5.41 8.50
N LEU A 7 0.64 5.05 9.78
CA LEU A 7 0.58 3.65 10.19
C LEU A 7 -0.76 3.01 9.78
N ILE A 8 -1.88 3.71 10.02
CA ILE A 8 -3.23 3.25 9.63
C ILE A 8 -3.36 3.18 8.10
N ALA A 9 -2.85 4.17 7.37
CA ALA A 9 -2.84 4.16 5.91
C ALA A 9 -2.02 2.97 5.36
N GLY A 10 -0.82 2.73 5.88
CA GLY A 10 -0.02 1.57 5.50
C GLY A 10 -0.76 0.24 5.73
N LEU A 11 -1.47 0.13 6.86
CA LEU A 11 -2.27 -1.04 7.21
C LEU A 11 -3.44 -1.28 6.24
N THR A 12 -4.19 -0.23 5.89
CA THR A 12 -5.30 -0.35 4.92
C THR A 12 -4.79 -0.68 3.52
N PHE A 13 -3.70 -0.05 3.07
CA PHE A 13 -3.10 -0.35 1.77
C PHE A 13 -2.55 -1.79 1.68
N ILE A 14 -1.97 -2.33 2.77
CA ILE A 14 -1.54 -3.74 2.82
C ILE A 14 -2.74 -4.69 2.71
N PHE A 15 -3.83 -4.41 3.42
CA PHE A 15 -5.06 -5.20 3.31
C PHE A 15 -5.63 -5.19 1.89
N THR A 16 -5.62 -4.03 1.24
CA THR A 16 -6.04 -3.87 -0.17
C THR A 16 -5.12 -4.64 -1.12
N ALA A 17 -3.80 -4.61 -0.89
CA ALA A 17 -2.84 -5.39 -1.68
C ALA A 17 -3.11 -6.90 -1.55
N CYS A 18 -3.29 -7.40 -0.32
CA CYS A 18 -3.64 -8.80 -0.07
C CYS A 18 -4.95 -9.22 -0.74
N THR A 19 -6.02 -8.42 -0.61
CA THR A 19 -7.31 -8.74 -1.24
C THR A 19 -7.21 -8.71 -2.77
N SER A 20 -6.45 -7.78 -3.35
CA SER A 20 -6.22 -7.75 -4.80
C SER A 20 -5.46 -8.99 -5.31
N LEU A 21 -4.47 -9.47 -4.54
CA LEU A 21 -3.71 -10.69 -4.83
C LEU A 21 -4.59 -11.93 -4.73
N ILE A 22 -5.45 -12.02 -3.71
CA ILE A 22 -6.41 -13.12 -3.56
C ILE A 22 -7.38 -13.14 -4.75
N MET A 23 -7.90 -11.98 -5.17
CA MET A 23 -8.77 -11.90 -6.36
C MET A 23 -8.02 -12.24 -7.65
N TYR A 24 -6.74 -11.89 -7.75
CA TYR A 24 -5.91 -12.30 -8.88
C TYR A 24 -5.73 -13.82 -8.95
N PHE A 25 -5.37 -14.47 -7.84
CA PHE A 25 -5.24 -15.93 -7.77
C PHE A 25 -6.57 -16.66 -8.00
N LYS A 26 -7.68 -16.06 -7.57
CA LYS A 26 -9.03 -16.59 -7.79
C LYS A 26 -9.52 -16.42 -9.24
N GLY A 27 -8.70 -15.86 -10.13
CA GLY A 27 -8.95 -15.86 -11.57
C GLY A 27 -9.79 -14.69 -12.09
N TYR A 28 -10.05 -13.66 -11.27
CA TYR A 28 -10.86 -12.49 -11.67
C TYR A 28 -10.18 -11.58 -12.72
N GLY A 29 -8.95 -11.92 -13.15
CA GLY A 29 -8.30 -11.37 -14.33
C GLY A 29 -7.09 -10.49 -14.03
N LYS A 30 -6.26 -10.28 -15.07
CA LYS A 30 -4.97 -9.55 -15.01
C LYS A 30 -5.10 -8.12 -14.46
N ARG A 31 -6.30 -7.54 -14.50
CA ARG A 31 -6.60 -6.21 -13.97
C ARG A 31 -6.37 -6.10 -12.45
N TYR A 32 -6.60 -7.18 -11.70
CA TYR A 32 -6.37 -7.21 -10.24
C TYR A 32 -4.88 -7.22 -9.89
N ALA A 33 -4.03 -7.82 -10.73
CA ALA A 33 -2.58 -7.71 -10.57
C ALA A 33 -2.07 -6.28 -10.78
N ILE A 34 -2.65 -5.55 -11.73
CA ILE A 34 -2.31 -4.12 -11.96
C ILE A 34 -2.72 -3.28 -10.75
N ILE A 35 -3.92 -3.51 -10.21
CA ILE A 35 -4.37 -2.82 -8.99
C ILE A 35 -3.42 -3.14 -7.82
N GLY A 36 -3.05 -4.39 -7.63
CA GLY A 36 -2.07 -4.79 -6.60
C GLY A 36 -0.72 -4.09 -6.77
N ALA A 37 -0.19 -4.03 -8.00
CA ALA A 37 1.08 -3.36 -8.30
C ALA A 37 1.04 -1.85 -8.00
N ILE A 38 -0.05 -1.16 -8.40
CA ILE A 38 -0.26 0.26 -8.09
C ILE A 38 -0.36 0.48 -6.57
N THR A 39 -1.04 -0.42 -5.88
CA THR A 39 -1.18 -0.38 -4.42
C THR A 39 0.18 -0.53 -3.73
N PHE A 40 1.04 -1.43 -4.21
CA PHE A 40 2.43 -1.57 -3.73
C PHE A 40 3.27 -0.31 -3.96
N LEU A 41 3.12 0.33 -5.13
CA LEU A 41 3.80 1.59 -5.45
C LEU A 41 3.38 2.71 -4.48
N LEU A 42 2.09 2.80 -4.15
CA LEU A 42 1.58 3.77 -3.17
C LEU A 42 2.12 3.52 -1.76
N ILE A 43 2.21 2.27 -1.32
CA ILE A 43 2.81 1.92 -0.02
C ILE A 43 4.28 2.38 0.04
N TYR A 44 5.04 2.14 -1.04
CA TYR A 44 6.44 2.56 -1.13
C TYR A 44 6.58 4.08 -1.03
N LEU A 45 5.71 4.83 -1.71
CA LEU A 45 5.67 6.29 -1.67
C LEU A 45 5.36 6.81 -0.25
N ILE A 46 4.39 6.20 0.43
CA ILE A 46 4.02 6.55 1.81
C ILE A 46 5.18 6.31 2.78
N PHE A 47 5.88 5.17 2.65
CA PHE A 47 7.07 4.87 3.46
C PHE A 47 8.23 5.82 3.15
N GLY A 48 8.43 6.20 1.88
CA GLY A 48 9.44 7.19 1.49
C GLY A 48 9.17 8.57 2.08
N ILE A 49 7.90 9.01 2.06
CA ILE A 49 7.47 10.27 2.69
C ILE A 49 7.67 10.20 4.21
N TRP A 50 7.31 9.08 4.86
CA TRP A 50 7.56 8.89 6.29
C TRP A 50 9.04 9.00 6.64
N ASN A 51 9.91 8.36 5.85
CA ASN A 51 11.34 8.33 6.13
C ASN A 51 11.96 9.73 6.00
N ASN A 52 11.60 10.47 4.95
CA ASN A 52 12.04 11.86 4.77
C ASN A 52 11.49 12.80 5.86
N ALA A 53 10.22 12.62 6.26
CA ALA A 53 9.62 13.42 7.33
C ALA A 53 10.26 13.11 8.70
N SER A 54 10.70 11.87 8.93
CA SER A 54 11.39 11.48 10.16
C SER A 54 12.86 11.92 10.20
N HIS A 55 13.49 12.11 9.04
CA HIS A 55 14.88 12.56 8.92
C HIS A 55 15.04 14.09 8.94
N ALA A 56 13.92 14.82 8.89
CA ALA A 56 13.84 16.29 8.93
C ALA A 56 13.49 16.84 10.33
N LEU A 57 13.48 15.99 11.36
CA LEU A 57 13.15 16.31 12.76
C LEU A 57 14.37 16.04 13.64
#